data_AF-A0A929KSF1-F1
#
_entry.id   AF-A0A929KSF1-F1
#
_cell.length_a   1.000
_cell.length_b   1.000
_cell.length_c   1.000
_cell.angle_alpha   90.00
_cell.angle_beta   90.00
_cell.angle_gamma   90.00
#
_symmetry.space_group_name_H-M   'P 1'
#
loop_
_entity.id
_entity.type
_entity.pdbx_description
1 polymer ?
#
loop_
_entity_poly.entity_id
_entity_poly.type
_entity_poly.pdbx_seq_one_letter_code
_entity_poly.pdbx_strand_id
1 'polypeptide(L)'
;MARAPEAALRRTIAGRLRLAQSDLDDARLLQTAGRLRNAAKLLESAIGSLIAAVEASEAASTKRAGIDRRNPLRPALMRLASFQAPAEISATGKLLDAPKAASLGTPMEQMDELLAELREHFGVEREGGEPARQIEPVRPVPEPPPAPPIPEAAPRKPKRKTRPPSTAAPLEVAPRSISGISSMTLWALADQWGLKDLEALALVGHKGGLTSKGTRPRFKLSDAQREIVASMASLRDTLEASGLDQRQWMARRIKEAPFGGARPVDLIRRQGPEALHELGRYLARMALKLSIKQRPG
;
A
#
# COMPACT_ATOMS: atom_id res chain seq x y z
N MET A 1 -10.86 28.61 0.04
CA MET A 1 -9.82 28.07 -0.88
C MET A 1 -8.97 26.96 -0.23
N ALA A 2 -9.58 25.99 0.47
CA ALA A 2 -8.85 24.84 1.02
C ALA A 2 -9.50 23.55 0.52
N ARG A 3 -9.12 22.99 -0.65
CA ARG A 3 -9.86 21.80 -1.19
C ARG A 3 -9.07 20.80 -2.04
N ALA A 4 -7.95 21.15 -2.68
CA ALA A 4 -7.20 20.20 -3.50
C ALA A 4 -6.62 18.99 -2.73
N PRO A 5 -5.97 19.16 -1.55
CA PRO A 5 -5.39 18.02 -0.83
C PRO A 5 -6.46 17.12 -0.20
N GLU A 6 -7.60 17.67 0.22
CA GLU A 6 -8.69 16.90 0.83
C GLU A 6 -9.40 16.00 -0.19
N ALA A 7 -9.68 16.51 -1.38
CA ALA A 7 -10.30 15.73 -2.45
C ALA A 7 -9.42 14.55 -2.90
N ALA A 8 -8.09 14.76 -2.98
CA ALA A 8 -7.14 13.70 -3.26
C ALA A 8 -7.17 12.62 -2.17
N LEU A 9 -7.16 13.03 -0.89
CA LEU A 9 -7.22 12.10 0.25
C LEU A 9 -8.51 11.26 0.25
N ARG A 10 -9.67 11.89 0.00
CA ARG A 10 -10.97 11.18 -0.10
C ARG A 10 -10.95 10.10 -1.19
N ARG A 11 -10.32 10.39 -2.34
CA ARG A 11 -10.16 9.41 -3.43
C ARG A 11 -9.21 8.30 -3.04
N THR A 12 -8.11 8.63 -2.36
CA THR A 12 -7.15 7.63 -1.86
C THR A 12 -7.81 6.65 -0.90
N ILE A 13 -8.53 7.14 0.11
CA ILE A 13 -9.24 6.29 1.09
C ILE A 13 -10.25 5.38 0.38
N ALA A 14 -11.13 5.95 -0.46
CA ALA A 14 -12.13 5.16 -1.18
C ALA A 14 -11.50 4.12 -2.12
N GLY A 15 -10.46 4.50 -2.87
CA GLY A 15 -9.73 3.60 -3.76
C GLY A 15 -9.09 2.42 -3.01
N ARG A 16 -8.52 2.67 -1.84
CA ARG A 16 -7.91 1.63 -0.99
C ARG A 16 -8.95 0.65 -0.44
N LEU A 17 -10.09 1.14 0.06
CA LEU A 17 -11.16 0.28 0.57
C LEU A 17 -11.78 -0.59 -0.53
N ARG A 18 -11.95 -0.06 -1.74
CA ARG A 18 -12.45 -0.84 -2.89
C ARG A 18 -11.45 -1.88 -3.36
N LEU A 19 -10.17 -1.51 -3.41
CA LEU A 19 -9.11 -2.46 -3.73
C LEU A 19 -9.08 -3.61 -2.71
N ALA A 20 -9.16 -3.28 -1.41
CA ALA A 20 -9.23 -4.28 -0.36
C ALA A 20 -10.44 -5.23 -0.52
N GLN A 21 -11.62 -4.71 -0.89
CA GLN A 21 -12.80 -5.53 -1.15
C GLN A 21 -12.60 -6.44 -2.37
N SER A 22 -12.09 -5.89 -3.48
CA SER A 22 -11.84 -6.66 -4.71
C SER A 22 -10.86 -7.81 -4.45
N ASP A 23 -9.76 -7.52 -3.78
CA ASP A 23 -8.75 -8.53 -3.42
C ASP A 23 -9.34 -9.60 -2.48
N LEU A 24 -10.22 -9.22 -1.54
CA LEU A 24 -10.90 -10.17 -0.65
C LEU A 24 -11.90 -11.07 -1.40
N ASP A 25 -12.69 -10.49 -2.31
CA ASP A 25 -13.65 -11.24 -3.13
C ASP A 25 -12.91 -12.25 -4.04
N ASP A 26 -11.80 -11.83 -4.66
CA ASP A 26 -10.94 -12.71 -5.46
C ASP A 26 -10.24 -13.77 -4.59
N ALA A 27 -9.80 -13.43 -3.39
CA ALA A 27 -9.21 -14.38 -2.46
C ALA A 27 -10.20 -15.51 -2.09
N ARG A 28 -11.48 -15.17 -1.88
CA ARG A 28 -12.57 -16.15 -1.64
C ARG A 28 -12.79 -17.05 -2.84
N LEU A 29 -12.87 -16.47 -4.04
CA LEU A 29 -12.99 -17.25 -5.27
C LEU A 29 -11.84 -18.25 -5.41
N LEU A 30 -10.60 -17.82 -5.16
CA LEU A 30 -9.43 -18.71 -5.20
C LEU A 30 -9.42 -19.76 -4.08
N GLN A 31 -9.94 -19.43 -2.90
CA GLN A 31 -10.11 -20.41 -1.81
C GLN A 31 -11.08 -21.52 -2.22
N THR A 32 -12.25 -21.17 -2.77
CA THR A 32 -13.25 -22.16 -3.25
C THR A 32 -12.71 -23.01 -4.39
N ALA A 33 -11.83 -22.47 -5.23
CA ALA A 33 -11.16 -23.19 -6.32
C ALA A 33 -9.95 -24.03 -5.86
N GLY A 34 -9.66 -24.10 -4.56
CA GLY A 34 -8.51 -24.84 -4.00
C GLY A 34 -7.15 -24.19 -4.28
N ARG A 35 -7.11 -22.94 -4.76
CA ARG A 35 -5.88 -22.19 -5.05
C ARG A 35 -5.41 -21.40 -3.81
N LEU A 36 -5.17 -22.13 -2.73
CA LEU A 36 -5.01 -21.58 -1.37
C LEU A 36 -3.82 -20.62 -1.22
N ARG A 37 -2.72 -20.83 -1.96
CA ARG A 37 -1.57 -19.92 -1.89
C ARG A 37 -1.88 -18.55 -2.49
N ASN A 38 -2.54 -18.52 -3.65
CA ASN A 38 -2.91 -17.27 -4.30
C ASN A 38 -4.00 -16.56 -3.50
N ALA A 39 -4.94 -17.31 -2.92
CA ALA A 39 -5.92 -16.78 -1.98
C ALA A 39 -5.25 -16.08 -0.78
N ALA A 40 -4.23 -16.71 -0.18
CA ALA A 40 -3.48 -16.11 0.94
C ALA A 40 -2.77 -14.81 0.55
N LYS A 41 -2.14 -14.76 -0.63
CA LYS A 41 -1.48 -13.55 -1.14
C LYS A 41 -2.46 -12.40 -1.37
N LEU A 42 -3.62 -12.69 -1.97
CA LEU A 42 -4.66 -11.68 -2.17
C LEU A 42 -5.23 -11.19 -0.84
N LEU A 43 -5.43 -12.09 0.13
CA LEU A 43 -5.87 -11.71 1.47
C LEU A 43 -4.85 -10.79 2.17
N GLU A 44 -3.55 -11.08 2.06
CA GLU A 44 -2.50 -10.19 2.58
C GLU A 44 -2.50 -8.81 1.89
N SER A 45 -2.68 -8.77 0.57
CA SER A 45 -2.84 -7.52 -0.20
C SER A 45 -4.08 -6.73 0.24
N ALA A 46 -5.20 -7.41 0.44
CA ALA A 46 -6.44 -6.82 0.94
C ALA A 46 -6.23 -6.15 2.29
N ILE A 47 -5.63 -6.88 3.26
CA ILE A 47 -5.29 -6.39 4.60
C ILE A 47 -4.39 -5.15 4.51
N GLY A 48 -3.35 -5.19 3.68
CA GLY A 48 -2.45 -4.05 3.46
C GLY A 48 -3.18 -2.81 2.93
N SER A 49 -4.10 -2.99 1.99
CA SER A 49 -4.91 -1.90 1.44
C SER A 49 -5.88 -1.31 2.47
N LEU A 50 -6.50 -2.13 3.32
CA LEU A 50 -7.36 -1.68 4.41
C LEU A 50 -6.59 -0.84 5.45
N ILE A 51 -5.43 -1.34 5.89
CA ILE A 51 -4.56 -0.62 6.84
C ILE A 51 -4.12 0.72 6.25
N ALA A 52 -3.69 0.74 4.99
CA ALA A 52 -3.28 1.97 4.31
C ALA A 52 -4.41 3.01 4.21
N ALA A 53 -5.67 2.58 4.08
CA ALA A 53 -6.82 3.50 4.11
C ALA A 53 -6.96 4.18 5.48
N VAL A 54 -6.83 3.42 6.57
CA VAL A 54 -6.89 3.94 7.94
C VAL A 54 -5.71 4.85 8.24
N GLU A 55 -4.49 4.47 7.85
CA GLU A 55 -3.30 5.30 8.01
C GLU A 55 -3.40 6.63 7.27
N ALA A 56 -3.96 6.63 6.05
CA ALA A 56 -4.17 7.86 5.28
C ALA A 56 -5.10 8.84 6.01
N SER A 57 -6.17 8.32 6.62
CA SER A 57 -7.07 9.12 7.45
C SER A 57 -6.37 9.66 8.71
N GLU A 58 -5.62 8.81 9.43
CA GLU A 58 -4.90 9.18 10.65
C GLU A 58 -3.82 10.25 10.42
N ALA A 59 -3.08 10.12 9.31
CA ALA A 59 -2.03 11.07 8.93
C ALA A 59 -2.59 12.48 8.70
N ALA A 60 -3.82 12.59 8.19
CA ALA A 60 -4.49 13.87 7.99
C ALA A 60 -4.83 14.58 9.30
N SER A 61 -5.09 13.83 10.37
CA SER A 61 -5.45 14.38 11.69
C SER A 61 -4.22 14.67 12.56
N THR A 62 -3.25 13.76 12.59
CA THR A 62 -2.16 13.82 13.58
C THR A 62 -0.81 14.28 13.00
N LYS A 63 -0.68 14.34 11.67
CA LYS A 63 0.60 14.52 10.95
C LYS A 63 1.66 13.46 11.30
N ARG A 64 1.25 12.32 11.89
CA ARG A 64 2.13 11.20 12.22
C ARG A 64 1.86 10.04 11.28
N ALA A 65 2.88 9.25 11.00
CA ALA A 65 2.74 8.00 10.27
C ALA A 65 2.19 6.91 11.19
N GLY A 66 1.32 6.04 10.64
CA GLY A 66 0.74 4.89 11.33
C GLY A 66 -0.61 5.15 12.02
N ILE A 67 -1.20 4.08 12.54
CA ILE A 67 -2.49 4.09 13.22
C ILE A 67 -2.33 4.53 14.69
N ASP A 68 -3.05 5.59 15.09
CA ASP A 68 -3.02 6.10 16.47
C ASP A 68 -3.42 5.01 17.47
N ARG A 69 -2.74 4.97 18.63
CA ARG A 69 -3.03 4.00 19.71
C ARG A 69 -4.45 4.11 20.25
N ARG A 70 -5.08 5.29 20.12
CA ARG A 70 -6.46 5.57 20.54
C ARG A 70 -7.50 5.11 19.53
N ASN A 71 -7.11 4.71 18.32
CA ASN A 71 -8.05 4.22 17.33
C ASN A 71 -8.64 2.87 17.81
N PRO A 72 -9.99 2.76 17.92
CA PRO A 72 -10.62 1.56 18.47
C PRO A 72 -10.40 0.31 17.61
N LEU A 73 -10.16 0.48 16.31
CA LEU A 73 -9.95 -0.61 15.37
C LEU A 73 -8.51 -1.12 15.35
N ARG A 74 -7.58 -0.40 15.99
CA ARG A 74 -6.16 -0.75 15.96
C ARG A 74 -5.88 -2.19 16.41
N PRO A 75 -6.43 -2.72 17.52
CA PRO A 75 -6.15 -4.10 17.93
C PRO A 75 -6.56 -5.13 16.88
N ALA A 76 -7.71 -4.94 16.23
CA ALA A 76 -8.21 -5.82 15.19
C ALA A 76 -7.34 -5.74 13.92
N LEU A 77 -7.00 -4.52 13.49
CA LEU A 77 -6.09 -4.29 12.35
C LEU A 77 -4.70 -4.88 12.59
N MET A 78 -4.15 -4.76 13.79
CA MET A 78 -2.85 -5.37 14.13
C MET A 78 -2.90 -6.89 14.18
N ARG A 79 -4.04 -7.48 14.58
CA ARG A 79 -4.26 -8.92 14.49
C ARG A 79 -4.27 -9.38 13.04
N LEU A 80 -4.99 -8.68 12.16
CA LEU A 80 -4.96 -8.98 10.73
C LEU A 80 -3.57 -8.77 10.13
N ALA A 81 -2.85 -7.71 10.49
CA ALA A 81 -1.49 -7.45 10.00
C ALA A 81 -0.47 -8.54 10.39
N SER A 82 -0.79 -9.37 11.38
CA SER A 82 0.05 -10.53 11.74
C SER A 82 -0.12 -11.71 10.77
N PHE A 83 -1.17 -11.71 9.95
CA PHE A 83 -1.33 -12.67 8.86
C PHE A 83 -0.29 -12.39 7.78
N GLN A 84 0.47 -13.41 7.41
CA GLN A 84 1.46 -13.36 6.33
C GLN A 84 1.19 -14.53 5.40
N ALA A 85 1.13 -14.27 4.09
CA ALA A 85 1.08 -15.37 3.15
C ALA A 85 2.40 -16.15 3.22
N PRO A 86 2.36 -17.50 3.17
CA PRO A 86 3.59 -18.27 3.17
C PRO A 86 4.43 -17.92 1.93
N ALA A 87 5.74 -17.75 2.14
CA ALA A 87 6.68 -17.51 1.06
C ALA A 87 6.57 -18.61 -0.01
N GLU A 88 6.71 -18.25 -1.28
CA GLU A 88 6.59 -19.23 -2.36
C GLU A 88 7.74 -20.23 -2.36
N ILE A 89 8.94 -19.75 -2.02
CA ILE A 89 10.18 -20.50 -2.13
C ILE A 89 10.88 -20.39 -0.78
N SER A 90 11.25 -21.54 -0.22
CA SER A 90 12.10 -21.61 0.96
C SER A 90 13.49 -21.04 0.67
N ALA A 91 14.28 -20.77 1.71
CA ALA A 91 15.69 -20.44 1.54
C ALA A 91 16.50 -21.52 0.78
N THR A 92 15.97 -22.75 0.71
CA THR A 92 16.57 -23.89 0.00
C THR A 92 16.06 -24.05 -1.43
N GLY A 93 15.27 -23.11 -1.95
CA GLY A 93 14.74 -23.17 -3.32
C GLY A 93 13.53 -24.10 -3.48
N LYS A 94 13.01 -24.68 -2.39
CA LYS A 94 11.87 -25.60 -2.43
C LYS A 94 10.55 -24.84 -2.30
N LEU A 95 9.55 -25.29 -3.04
CA LEU A 95 8.20 -24.78 -2.91
C LEU A 95 7.64 -25.17 -1.52
N LEU A 96 7.23 -24.20 -0.70
CA LEU A 96 6.62 -24.49 0.60
C LEU A 96 5.21 -25.05 0.41
N ASP A 97 4.71 -25.82 1.38
CA ASP A 97 3.34 -26.33 1.32
C ASP A 97 2.32 -25.18 1.25
N ALA A 98 1.21 -25.41 0.54
CA ALA A 98 0.11 -24.46 0.53
C ALA A 98 -0.48 -24.31 1.93
N PRO A 99 -0.97 -23.12 2.31
CA PRO A 99 -1.65 -22.94 3.59
C PRO A 99 -2.90 -23.81 3.63
N LYS A 100 -3.31 -24.24 4.83
CA LYS A 100 -4.56 -25.01 5.01
C LYS A 100 -5.75 -24.08 4.75
N ALA A 101 -6.81 -24.57 4.12
CA ALA A 101 -7.99 -23.75 3.84
C ALA A 101 -8.59 -23.12 5.11
N ALA A 102 -8.55 -23.87 6.22
CA ALA A 102 -9.03 -23.42 7.53
C ALA A 102 -8.24 -22.22 8.09
N SER A 103 -6.95 -22.04 7.73
CA SER A 103 -6.18 -20.89 8.21
C SER A 103 -6.52 -19.57 7.51
N LEU A 104 -7.33 -19.62 6.45
CA LEU A 104 -7.77 -18.43 5.69
C LEU A 104 -9.16 -17.94 6.12
N GLY A 105 -10.01 -18.83 6.67
CA GLY A 105 -11.39 -18.49 7.01
C GLY A 105 -11.50 -17.35 8.03
N THR A 106 -10.89 -17.52 9.21
CA THR A 106 -10.98 -16.52 10.28
C THR A 106 -10.45 -15.13 9.88
N PRO A 107 -9.29 -14.99 9.22
CA PRO A 107 -8.85 -13.66 8.76
C PRO A 107 -9.76 -13.06 7.69
N MET A 108 -10.36 -13.87 6.78
CA MET A 108 -11.32 -13.36 5.79
C MET A 108 -12.61 -12.85 6.43
N GLU A 109 -13.13 -13.52 7.46
CA GLU A 109 -14.30 -13.08 8.21
C GLU A 109 -14.03 -11.76 8.96
N GLN A 110 -12.91 -11.71 9.70
CA GLN A 110 -12.48 -10.49 10.41
C GLN A 110 -12.25 -9.31 9.45
N MET A 111 -11.74 -9.60 8.26
CA MET A 111 -11.55 -8.59 7.22
C MET A 111 -12.88 -8.02 6.72
N ASP A 112 -13.88 -8.88 6.48
CA ASP A 112 -15.20 -8.47 6.01
C ASP A 112 -15.90 -7.55 7.02
N GLU A 113 -15.85 -7.90 8.30
CA GLU A 113 -16.41 -7.10 9.39
C GLU A 113 -15.79 -5.70 9.44
N LEU A 114 -14.46 -5.62 9.48
CA LEU A 114 -13.76 -4.33 9.53
C LEU A 114 -13.96 -3.50 8.26
N LEU A 115 -14.02 -4.16 7.11
CA LEU A 115 -14.18 -3.47 5.83
C LEU A 115 -15.61 -2.92 5.70
N ALA A 116 -16.62 -3.62 6.21
CA ALA A 116 -17.99 -3.10 6.33
C ALA A 116 -18.04 -1.87 7.26
N GLU A 117 -17.48 -1.98 8.46
CA GLU A 117 -17.43 -0.89 9.45
C GLU A 117 -16.72 0.36 8.90
N LEU A 118 -15.55 0.18 8.28
CA LEU A 118 -14.78 1.29 7.71
C LEU A 118 -15.47 1.92 6.51
N ARG A 119 -16.15 1.14 5.67
CA ARG A 119 -16.91 1.69 4.54
C ARG A 119 -18.12 2.47 4.98
N GLU A 120 -18.81 2.02 6.03
CA GLU A 120 -19.89 2.79 6.65
C GLU A 120 -19.36 4.12 7.20
N HIS A 121 -18.30 4.07 8.02
CA HIS A 121 -17.66 5.25 8.60
C HIS A 121 -17.22 6.28 7.55
N PHE A 122 -16.50 5.83 6.51
CA PHE A 122 -16.01 6.72 5.45
C PHE A 122 -17.07 7.06 4.39
N GLY A 123 -18.25 6.44 4.44
CA GLY A 123 -19.31 6.57 3.44
C GLY A 123 -18.88 6.13 2.04
N VAL A 124 -18.22 4.98 1.93
CA VAL A 124 -17.71 4.42 0.66
C VAL A 124 -18.60 3.28 0.17
N GLU A 125 -19.27 3.51 -0.95
CA GLU A 125 -20.08 2.51 -1.65
C GLU A 125 -19.22 1.39 -2.25
N ARG A 126 -19.79 0.17 -2.32
CA ARG A 126 -19.08 -1.04 -2.77
C ARG A 126 -18.65 -0.93 -4.23
N GLU A 127 -19.59 -0.53 -5.08
CA GLU A 127 -19.44 -0.50 -6.54
C GLU A 127 -19.42 0.94 -7.10
N GLY A 128 -19.48 1.96 -6.23
CA GLY A 128 -19.53 3.35 -6.63
C GLY A 128 -18.17 3.90 -7.08
N GLY A 129 -18.18 4.93 -7.94
CA GLY A 129 -16.98 5.68 -8.33
C GLY A 129 -16.65 6.85 -7.39
N GLU A 130 -17.56 7.17 -6.47
CA GLU A 130 -17.49 8.39 -5.66
C GLU A 130 -16.32 8.40 -4.67
N PRO A 131 -15.72 9.55 -4.34
CA PRO A 131 -14.75 9.66 -3.25
C PRO A 131 -15.37 9.36 -1.88
N ALA A 132 -14.54 9.17 -0.85
CA ALA A 132 -15.03 9.03 0.52
C ALA A 132 -15.80 10.28 0.98
N ARG A 133 -16.94 10.07 1.65
CA ARG A 133 -17.77 11.14 2.22
C ARG A 133 -17.15 11.73 3.48
N GLN A 134 -16.34 10.96 4.19
CA GLN A 134 -15.60 11.40 5.37
C GLN A 134 -14.12 11.02 5.25
N ILE A 135 -13.26 11.79 5.91
CA ILE A 135 -11.81 11.50 6.03
C ILE A 135 -11.36 11.45 7.48
N GLU A 136 -12.26 11.73 8.42
CA GLU A 136 -11.96 11.80 9.83
C GLU A 136 -11.62 10.41 10.35
N PRO A 137 -10.55 10.27 11.15
CA PRO A 137 -10.21 8.98 11.72
C PRO A 137 -11.32 8.47 12.63
N VAL A 138 -11.44 7.14 12.72
CA VAL A 138 -12.30 6.52 13.72
C VAL A 138 -11.76 6.88 15.11
N ARG A 139 -12.53 7.66 15.87
CA ARG A 139 -12.21 8.06 17.24
C ARG A 139 -13.19 7.39 18.20
N PRO A 140 -12.73 6.99 19.40
CA PRO A 140 -13.65 6.57 20.44
C PRO A 140 -14.60 7.74 20.74
N VAL A 141 -15.88 7.43 20.93
CA VAL A 141 -16.85 8.41 21.43
C VAL A 141 -16.29 8.93 22.76
N PRO A 142 -16.08 10.25 22.91
CA PRO A 142 -15.58 10.78 24.17
C PRO A 142 -16.52 10.34 25.29
N GLU A 143 -15.98 9.71 26.33
CA GLU A 143 -16.77 9.37 27.51
C GLU A 143 -17.47 10.65 28.00
N PRO A 144 -18.78 10.61 28.25
CA PRO A 144 -19.47 11.76 28.81
C PRO A 144 -18.73 12.17 30.08
N PRO A 145 -18.53 13.48 30.32
CA PRO A 145 -17.85 13.94 31.52
C PRO A 145 -18.50 13.27 32.73
N PRO A 146 -17.71 12.75 33.68
CA PRO A 146 -18.26 12.09 34.85
C PRO A 146 -19.32 13.00 35.44
N ALA A 147 -20.51 12.46 35.67
CA ALA A 147 -21.60 13.21 36.28
C ALA A 147 -21.02 13.93 37.51
N PRO A 148 -21.31 15.24 37.69
CA PRO A 148 -20.80 15.97 38.83
C PRO A 148 -21.12 15.12 40.08
N PRO A 149 -20.14 14.92 40.98
CA PRO A 149 -20.32 14.03 42.11
C PRO A 149 -21.60 14.45 42.83
N ILE A 150 -22.57 13.53 42.89
CA ILE A 150 -23.74 13.70 43.76
C ILE A 150 -23.13 13.95 45.14
N PRO A 151 -23.47 15.07 45.82
CA PRO A 151 -22.86 15.39 47.10
C PRO A 151 -23.20 14.30 48.12
N GLU A 152 -22.29 13.34 48.23
CA GLU A 152 -22.37 12.25 49.18
C GLU A 152 -22.02 12.85 50.54
N ALA A 153 -22.99 12.83 51.44
CA ALA A 153 -22.82 13.29 52.81
C ALA A 153 -21.62 12.58 53.43
N ALA A 154 -20.67 13.36 53.92
CA ALA A 154 -19.44 12.88 54.52
C ALA A 154 -19.71 11.76 55.56
N PRO A 155 -18.92 10.68 55.52
CA PRO A 155 -18.01 10.53 56.63
C PRO A 155 -16.64 9.92 56.30
N ARG A 156 -15.63 10.55 56.92
CA ARG A 156 -14.46 9.98 57.61
C ARG A 156 -13.47 9.07 56.83
N LYS A 157 -12.25 9.61 56.68
CA LYS A 157 -10.94 8.96 56.43
C LYS A 157 -10.76 7.65 57.23
N PRO A 158 -10.07 6.61 56.71
CA PRO A 158 -8.60 6.58 56.82
C PRO A 158 -7.77 5.82 55.74
N LYS A 159 -6.49 6.21 55.69
CA LYS A 159 -5.22 5.46 55.45
C LYS A 159 -4.91 4.80 54.08
N ARG A 160 -4.09 5.56 53.32
CA ARG A 160 -2.81 5.21 52.66
C ARG A 160 -2.46 3.71 52.53
N LYS A 161 -2.32 3.24 51.29
CA LYS A 161 -1.28 2.27 50.87
C LYS A 161 -0.66 2.72 49.54
N THR A 162 0.62 3.06 49.61
CA THR A 162 1.54 3.36 48.51
C THR A 162 1.90 2.08 47.75
N ARG A 163 1.91 2.15 46.42
CA ARG A 163 2.56 1.15 45.54
C ARG A 163 3.28 1.89 44.39
N PRO A 164 4.52 1.53 44.04
CA PRO A 164 5.36 2.31 43.13
C PRO A 164 5.00 2.09 41.64
N PRO A 165 5.36 3.04 40.75
CA PRO A 165 5.11 2.94 39.32
C PRO A 165 6.16 2.05 38.61
N SER A 166 5.68 1.15 37.76
CA SER A 166 6.51 0.40 36.81
C SER A 166 6.67 1.21 35.53
N THR A 167 7.88 1.72 35.32
CA THR A 167 8.28 2.41 34.09
C THR A 167 8.64 1.38 33.03
N ALA A 168 7.65 0.91 32.25
CA ALA A 168 7.91 0.15 31.04
C ALA A 168 8.13 1.15 29.88
N ALA A 169 9.38 1.27 29.45
CA ALA A 169 9.76 2.06 28.28
C ALA A 169 9.02 1.56 27.02
N PRO A 170 8.44 2.44 26.18
CA PRO A 170 7.87 2.03 24.91
C PRO A 170 8.99 1.63 23.94
N LEU A 171 8.94 0.40 23.44
CA LEU A 171 9.70 -0.01 22.26
C LEU A 171 9.29 0.88 21.09
N GLU A 172 10.17 1.80 20.75
CA GLU A 172 10.11 2.65 19.57
C GLU A 172 10.38 1.76 18.35
N VAL A 173 9.32 1.21 17.75
CA VAL A 173 9.41 0.54 16.46
C VAL A 173 9.66 1.63 15.43
N ALA A 174 10.93 1.79 15.05
CA ALA A 174 11.35 2.70 14.01
C ALA A 174 10.54 2.44 12.73
N PRO A 175 10.07 3.49 12.02
CA PRO A 175 9.48 3.31 10.70
C PRO A 175 10.48 2.55 9.84
N ARG A 176 10.03 1.50 9.14
CA ARG A 176 10.81 0.86 8.09
C ARG A 176 11.08 1.94 7.06
N SER A 177 12.23 2.59 7.20
CA SER A 177 12.70 3.56 6.25
C SER A 177 12.74 2.87 4.89
N ILE A 178 12.26 3.55 3.86
CA ILE A 178 12.56 3.23 2.46
C ILE A 178 14.06 3.56 2.24
N SER A 179 14.92 3.06 3.13
CA SER A 179 16.36 3.21 3.13
C SER A 179 16.88 2.26 2.07
N GLY A 180 17.05 2.78 0.86
CA GLY A 180 17.62 2.02 -0.25
C GLY A 180 17.48 2.68 -1.60
N ILE A 181 16.51 3.59 -1.76
CA ILE A 181 16.30 4.30 -3.03
C ILE A 181 17.27 5.47 -3.12
N SER A 182 18.28 5.31 -3.98
CA SER A 182 19.35 6.27 -4.21
C SER A 182 19.48 6.61 -5.70
N SER A 183 20.30 7.61 -6.05
CA SER A 183 20.61 7.90 -7.45
C SER A 183 21.26 6.70 -8.16
N MET A 184 21.95 5.80 -7.43
CA MET A 184 22.50 4.58 -8.01
C MET A 184 21.41 3.62 -8.48
N THR A 185 20.29 3.54 -7.75
CA THR A 185 19.12 2.74 -8.15
C THR A 185 18.53 3.27 -9.46
N LEU A 186 18.44 4.58 -9.61
CA LEU A 186 18.02 5.22 -10.87
C LEU A 186 18.94 4.82 -12.03
N TRP A 187 20.26 4.91 -11.84
CA TRP A 187 21.21 4.57 -12.91
C TRP A 187 21.16 3.10 -13.31
N ALA A 188 21.03 2.19 -12.34
CA ALA A 188 20.88 0.76 -12.62
C ALA A 188 19.60 0.47 -13.42
N LEU A 189 18.47 1.12 -13.09
CA LEU A 189 17.22 1.01 -13.84
C LEU A 189 17.36 1.57 -15.26
N ALA A 190 18.03 2.72 -15.40
CA ALA A 190 18.28 3.33 -16.71
C ALA A 190 19.10 2.40 -17.62
N ASP A 191 20.14 1.76 -17.08
CA ASP A 191 20.97 0.79 -17.81
C ASP A 191 20.16 -0.43 -18.25
N GLN A 192 19.36 -1.00 -17.34
CA GLN A 192 18.51 -2.16 -17.64
C GLN A 192 17.47 -1.85 -18.72
N TRP A 193 16.90 -0.65 -18.70
CA TRP A 193 15.90 -0.22 -19.68
C TRP A 193 16.54 0.31 -20.98
N GLY A 194 17.86 0.48 -21.02
CA GLY A 194 18.59 1.04 -22.15
C GLY A 194 18.29 2.52 -22.41
N LEU A 195 18.02 3.29 -21.35
CA LEU A 195 17.78 4.73 -21.42
C LEU A 195 19.10 5.50 -21.54
N LYS A 196 19.08 6.62 -22.28
CA LYS A 196 20.20 7.56 -22.25
C LYS A 196 20.22 8.31 -20.92
N ASP A 197 21.41 8.69 -20.44
CA ASP A 197 21.54 9.34 -19.13
C ASP A 197 20.69 10.61 -18.99
N LEU A 198 20.60 11.43 -20.03
CA LEU A 198 19.74 12.63 -20.04
C LEU A 198 18.25 12.28 -20.03
N GLU A 199 17.84 11.18 -20.65
CA GLU A 199 16.46 10.71 -20.62
C GLU A 199 16.10 10.21 -19.22
N ALA A 200 17.00 9.50 -18.55
CA ALA A 200 16.80 9.05 -17.18
C ALA A 200 16.66 10.21 -16.19
N LEU A 201 17.46 11.27 -16.32
CA LEU A 201 17.34 12.49 -15.51
C LEU A 201 16.01 13.21 -15.77
N ALA A 202 15.60 13.33 -17.04
CA ALA A 202 14.34 13.94 -17.42
C ALA A 202 13.14 13.16 -16.86
N LEU A 203 13.21 11.83 -16.82
CA LEU A 203 12.15 10.95 -16.34
C LEU A 203 11.84 11.17 -14.85
N VAL A 204 12.86 11.42 -14.03
CA VAL A 204 12.69 11.76 -12.60
C VAL A 204 12.50 13.27 -12.36
N GLY A 205 12.42 14.09 -13.41
CA GLY A 205 12.31 15.54 -13.30
C GLY A 205 13.52 16.21 -12.63
N HIS A 206 14.71 15.61 -12.73
CA HIS A 206 15.94 16.22 -12.22
C HIS A 206 16.37 17.34 -13.17
N LYS A 207 16.48 18.57 -12.65
CA LYS A 207 16.86 19.75 -13.45
C LYS A 207 18.36 19.82 -13.75
N GLY A 208 19.19 19.09 -13.00
CA GLY A 208 20.62 18.99 -13.27
C GLY A 208 20.89 18.20 -14.54
N GLY A 209 21.92 18.59 -15.29
CA GLY A 209 22.43 17.80 -16.41
C GLY A 209 23.47 16.77 -15.96
N LEU A 210 24.22 16.26 -16.93
CA LEU A 210 25.46 15.54 -16.66
C LEU A 210 26.50 16.46 -16.01
N THR A 211 27.52 15.88 -15.39
CA THR A 211 28.66 16.66 -14.89
C THR A 211 29.38 17.37 -16.05
N SER A 212 30.27 18.31 -15.75
CA SER A 212 31.12 18.96 -16.77
C SER A 212 31.97 17.99 -17.58
N LYS A 213 32.24 16.79 -17.04
CA LYS A 213 32.96 15.70 -17.71
C LYS A 213 32.04 14.75 -18.49
N GLY A 214 30.74 15.05 -18.58
CA GLY A 214 29.74 14.19 -19.21
C GLY A 214 29.43 12.91 -18.44
N THR A 215 29.79 12.83 -17.15
CA THR A 215 29.55 11.63 -16.33
C THR A 215 28.26 11.73 -15.52
N ARG A 216 27.74 10.58 -15.09
CA ARG A 216 26.53 10.46 -14.25
C ARG A 216 26.73 11.12 -12.88
N PRO A 217 25.94 12.13 -12.50
CA PRO A 217 26.06 12.75 -11.20
C PRO A 217 25.55 11.83 -10.08
N ARG A 218 26.17 11.95 -8.90
CA ARG A 218 25.61 11.45 -7.64
C ARG A 218 24.87 12.60 -6.98
N PHE A 219 23.58 12.43 -6.74
CA PHE A 219 22.76 13.46 -6.13
C PHE A 219 21.75 12.84 -5.16
N LYS A 220 21.29 13.64 -4.20
CA LYS A 220 20.24 13.22 -3.28
C LYS A 220 18.89 13.40 -3.98
N LEU A 221 18.10 12.33 -4.02
CA LEU A 221 16.75 12.39 -4.56
C LEU A 221 15.86 13.23 -3.63
N SER A 222 14.97 14.05 -4.19
CA SER A 222 13.82 14.61 -3.45
C SER A 222 12.80 13.51 -3.10
N ASP A 223 11.81 13.80 -2.26
CA ASP A 223 10.73 12.84 -1.96
C ASP A 223 9.96 12.43 -3.23
N ALA A 224 9.58 13.39 -4.06
CA ALA A 224 8.93 13.12 -5.35
C ALA A 224 9.81 12.29 -6.29
N GLN A 225 11.11 12.56 -6.34
CA GLN A 225 12.05 11.75 -7.13
C GLN A 225 12.18 10.32 -6.60
N ARG A 226 12.20 10.14 -5.26
CA ARG A 226 12.20 8.81 -4.64
C ARG A 226 10.96 8.01 -5.02
N GLU A 227 9.79 8.64 -5.01
CA GLU A 227 8.52 8.00 -5.38
C GLU A 227 8.51 7.54 -6.85
N ILE A 228 9.02 8.36 -7.77
CA ILE A 228 9.18 7.97 -9.18
C ILE A 228 10.12 6.78 -9.31
N VAL A 229 11.31 6.83 -8.68
CA VAL A 229 12.29 5.74 -8.73
C VAL A 229 11.74 4.45 -8.08
N ALA A 230 10.97 4.57 -7.00
CA ALA A 230 10.26 3.44 -6.37
C ALA A 230 9.27 2.79 -7.34
N SER A 231 8.48 3.61 -8.03
CA SER A 231 7.50 3.17 -9.02
C SER A 231 8.16 2.51 -10.23
N MET A 232 9.30 3.04 -10.69
CA MET A 232 10.11 2.41 -11.73
C MET A 232 10.66 1.05 -11.29
N ALA A 233 11.16 0.93 -10.05
CA ALA A 233 11.63 -0.35 -9.52
C ALA A 233 10.50 -1.38 -9.43
N SER A 234 9.32 -0.97 -8.97
CA SER A 234 8.14 -1.86 -8.96
C SER A 234 7.72 -2.31 -10.36
N LEU A 235 7.81 -1.42 -11.36
CA LEU A 235 7.54 -1.78 -12.76
C LEU A 235 8.57 -2.80 -13.29
N ARG A 236 9.85 -2.61 -12.97
CA ARG A 236 10.91 -3.58 -13.29
C ARG A 236 10.59 -4.96 -12.73
N ASP A 237 10.24 -5.03 -11.44
CA ASP A 237 9.93 -6.31 -10.79
C ASP A 237 8.73 -7.01 -11.45
N THR A 238 7.74 -6.23 -11.88
CA THR A 238 6.57 -6.75 -12.61
C THR A 238 6.94 -7.29 -14.00
N LEU A 239 7.83 -6.61 -14.72
CA LEU A 239 8.33 -7.07 -16.02
C LEU A 239 9.14 -8.37 -15.88
N GLU A 240 10.02 -8.42 -14.87
CA GLU A 240 10.85 -9.58 -14.55
C GLU A 240 9.99 -10.80 -14.17
N ALA A 241 9.01 -10.62 -13.28
CA ALA A 241 8.06 -11.67 -12.90
C ALA A 241 7.22 -12.16 -14.09
N SER A 242 7.02 -11.33 -15.11
CA SER A 242 6.32 -11.69 -16.35
C SER A 242 7.23 -12.37 -17.39
N GLY A 243 8.52 -12.51 -17.11
CA GLY A 243 9.52 -13.06 -18.04
C GLY A 243 9.73 -12.20 -19.29
N LEU A 244 9.43 -10.90 -19.22
CA LEU A 244 9.57 -9.99 -20.35
C LEU A 244 10.95 -9.33 -20.35
N ASP A 245 11.59 -9.28 -21.52
CA ASP A 245 12.82 -8.50 -21.68
C ASP A 245 12.51 -7.00 -21.50
N GLN A 246 13.09 -6.41 -20.46
CA GLN A 246 12.76 -5.05 -20.03
C GLN A 246 13.12 -4.02 -21.10
N ARG A 247 14.32 -4.14 -21.70
CA ARG A 247 14.80 -3.19 -22.71
C ARG A 247 13.93 -3.23 -23.97
N GLN A 248 13.61 -4.42 -24.46
CA GLN A 248 12.74 -4.59 -25.62
C GLN A 248 11.33 -4.09 -25.33
N TRP A 249 10.79 -4.37 -24.14
CA TRP A 249 9.45 -3.92 -23.77
C TRP A 249 9.36 -2.40 -23.65
N MET A 250 10.34 -1.74 -23.02
CA MET A 250 10.39 -0.28 -22.89
C MET A 250 10.51 0.43 -24.25
N ALA A 251 11.13 -0.21 -25.24
CA ALA A 251 11.23 0.29 -26.61
C ALA A 251 10.00 0.00 -27.48
N ARG A 252 9.16 -0.96 -27.10
CA ARG A 252 8.01 -1.42 -27.88
C ARG A 252 6.85 -0.41 -27.80
N ARG A 253 6.14 -0.24 -28.91
CA ARG A 253 4.87 0.52 -28.96
C ARG A 253 3.71 -0.32 -28.44
N ILE A 254 2.96 0.19 -27.47
CA ILE A 254 1.76 -0.47 -26.91
C ILE A 254 0.53 0.05 -27.65
N LYS A 255 -0.09 -0.77 -28.50
CA LYS A 255 -1.22 -0.34 -29.36
C LYS A 255 -2.54 -0.32 -28.60
N GLU A 256 -2.62 -1.10 -27.53
CA GLU A 256 -3.78 -1.25 -26.68
C GLU A 256 -4.14 0.08 -25.99
N ALA A 257 -5.44 0.36 -25.84
CA ALA A 257 -5.90 1.49 -25.05
C ALA A 257 -5.50 1.30 -23.56
N PRO A 258 -5.15 2.38 -22.83
CA PRO A 258 -5.21 3.80 -23.23
C PRO A 258 -3.95 4.34 -23.94
N PHE A 259 -2.98 3.48 -24.30
CA PHE A 259 -1.63 3.90 -24.65
C PHE A 259 -1.46 4.38 -26.11
N GLY A 260 -2.37 4.01 -27.01
CA GLY A 260 -2.47 4.61 -28.36
C GLY A 260 -1.23 4.45 -29.24
N GLY A 261 -0.44 3.39 -29.04
CA GLY A 261 0.79 3.13 -29.79
C GLY A 261 2.03 3.85 -29.25
N ALA A 262 1.95 4.50 -28.09
CA ALA A 262 3.11 5.12 -27.46
C ALA A 262 4.08 4.06 -26.90
N ARG A 263 5.37 4.42 -26.80
CA ARG A 263 6.35 3.62 -26.05
C ARG A 263 6.20 3.91 -24.55
N PRO A 264 6.40 2.91 -23.66
CA PRO A 264 6.37 3.12 -22.21
C PRO A 264 7.18 4.31 -21.73
N VAL A 265 8.42 4.47 -22.22
CA VAL A 265 9.30 5.59 -21.85
C VAL A 265 8.69 6.94 -22.20
N ASP A 266 8.07 7.04 -23.38
CA ASP A 266 7.45 8.30 -23.83
C ASP A 266 6.23 8.65 -22.98
N LEU A 267 5.47 7.64 -22.53
CA LEU A 267 4.33 7.81 -21.64
C LEU A 267 4.77 8.31 -20.27
N ILE A 268 5.76 7.65 -19.66
CA ILE A 268 6.30 8.04 -18.36
C ILE A 268 6.86 9.46 -18.42
N ARG A 269 7.54 9.83 -19.50
CA ARG A 269 8.03 11.21 -19.66
C ARG A 269 6.93 12.25 -19.74
N ARG A 270 5.81 11.94 -20.41
CA ARG A 270 4.70 12.89 -20.62
C ARG A 270 3.78 13.01 -19.41
N GLN A 271 3.56 11.91 -18.71
CA GLN A 271 2.54 11.80 -17.66
C GLN A 271 3.13 11.54 -16.28
N GLY A 272 4.42 11.26 -16.15
CA GLY A 272 5.10 11.06 -14.88
C GLY A 272 4.65 9.79 -14.14
N PRO A 273 4.44 9.87 -12.81
CA PRO A 273 4.15 8.71 -11.97
C PRO A 273 2.81 8.03 -12.31
N GLU A 274 1.81 8.78 -12.80
CA GLU A 274 0.52 8.24 -13.21
C GLU A 274 0.69 7.18 -14.31
N ALA A 275 1.56 7.45 -15.31
CA ALA A 275 1.86 6.48 -16.36
C ALA A 275 2.57 5.23 -15.81
N LEU A 276 3.44 5.34 -14.80
CA LEU A 276 4.07 4.17 -14.19
C LEU A 276 3.02 3.25 -13.54
N HIS A 277 2.06 3.82 -12.83
CA HIS A 277 0.96 3.05 -12.23
C HIS A 277 0.03 2.43 -13.28
N GLU A 278 -0.28 3.14 -14.37
CA GLU A 278 -1.07 2.61 -15.48
C GLU A 278 -0.38 1.46 -16.21
N LEU A 279 0.92 1.60 -16.49
CA LEU A 279 1.75 0.55 -17.09
C LEU A 279 1.82 -0.68 -16.18
N GLY A 280 1.97 -0.49 -14.87
CA GLY A 280 1.92 -1.59 -13.89
C GLY A 280 0.59 -2.35 -13.93
N ARG A 281 -0.55 -1.64 -13.89
CA ARG A 281 -1.89 -2.25 -14.03
C ARG A 281 -2.08 -2.95 -15.37
N TYR A 282 -1.51 -2.41 -16.45
CA TYR A 282 -1.55 -3.04 -17.77
C TYR A 282 -0.79 -4.37 -17.79
N LEU A 283 0.43 -4.39 -17.26
CA LEU A 283 1.24 -5.60 -17.16
C LEU A 283 0.55 -6.68 -16.31
N ALA A 284 -0.02 -6.31 -15.16
CA ALA A 284 -0.76 -7.25 -14.32
C ALA A 284 -1.93 -7.91 -15.08
N ARG A 285 -2.71 -7.12 -15.82
CA ARG A 285 -3.80 -7.65 -16.67
C ARG A 285 -3.28 -8.54 -17.79
N MET A 286 -2.15 -8.19 -18.39
CA MET A 286 -1.53 -8.99 -19.45
C MET A 286 -1.03 -10.33 -18.92
N ALA A 287 -0.36 -10.34 -17.77
CA ALA A 287 0.11 -11.55 -17.09
C ALA A 287 -1.04 -12.48 -16.74
N LEU A 288 -2.15 -11.93 -16.21
CA LEU A 288 -3.37 -12.69 -15.93
C LEU A 288 -3.95 -13.35 -17.20
N LYS A 289 -4.04 -12.60 -18.31
CA LYS A 289 -4.51 -13.14 -19.60
C LYS A 289 -3.63 -14.28 -20.12
N LEU A 290 -2.31 -14.18 -19.95
CA LEU A 290 -1.37 -15.23 -20.33
C LEU A 290 -1.55 -16.48 -19.46
N SER A 291 -1.71 -16.30 -18.15
CA SER A 291 -1.93 -17.40 -17.21
C SER A 291 -3.20 -18.19 -17.52
N ILE A 292 -4.30 -17.50 -17.89
CA ILE A 292 -5.57 -18.17 -18.26
C ILE A 292 -5.40 -19.00 -19.54
N LYS A 293 -4.68 -18.49 -20.55
CA LYS A 293 -4.47 -19.20 -21.82
C LYS A 293 -3.59 -20.46 -21.70
N GLN A 294 -2.73 -20.52 -20.68
CA GLN A 294 -1.79 -21.62 -20.49
C GLN A 294 -2.37 -22.80 -19.68
N ARG A 295 -3.65 -22.77 -19.32
CA ARG A 295 -4.30 -23.92 -18.66
C ARG A 295 -4.80 -24.88 -19.74
N PRO A 296 -4.12 -26.02 -20.01
CA PRO A 296 -4.64 -27.02 -20.92
C PRO A 296 -5.93 -27.59 -20.30
N GLY A 297 -6.97 -27.71 -21.12
CA GLY A 297 -8.22 -28.38 -20.76
C GLY A 297 -8.03 -29.88 -20.62
#